data_AF-A0A2N8KND8-F1
#
_entry.id   AF-A0A2N8KND8-F1
#
_cell.length_a   1.000
_cell.length_b   1.000
_cell.length_c   1.000
_cell.angle_alpha   90.00
_cell.angle_beta   90.00
_cell.angle_gamma   90.00
#
_symmetry.space_group_name_H-M   'P 1'
#
loop_
_entity.id
_entity.type
_entity.pdbx_description
1 polymer ?
#
loop_
_entity_poly.entity_id
_entity_poly.type
_entity_poly.pdbx_seq_one_letter_code
_entity_poly.pdbx_strand_id
1 'polypeptide(L)'
;MLVNLKVRTCIILVLLLFTAAMFISNGVAWLGLDSSNQKMVQVNSAYSTQALQLDRAYTLLLRGRLLLANSLLDMQQGKTEQAGSQAQRAQVQMQEGAKALEAYRKAPAMPGAEALNAKLDAAFRQFDDISKRQAAALAAMEVQTFLDLNDAGGAANTALREAVGAVQDFVDKSTDKLVEEAEAEHAAARVVTIVLLAIALALSLGCWVFINRTVLRPLREAGNHFEKIAGGDFTGRVEVRSSNEIGQLFAAIKRMQESLTRTVASVRRGVDEINVGSREISAGNTDLSSRTEEQAASLEETAASMEELASTVKQNADNARQANQLAASASEVAERGGAAVSEVVGTMEQISASSRKISEIVSVIDGIAFQTNILALNAAVEAARAGEQGKGFAVVAGEVRALAQRSAQAAKEIKGLIEDSVSKVGAGSQQVERAGATMQEIVASVKRVTDIMGEISAASEEQSSGIDQVNRAVSQMDEVTQQNAALVEEAAAAAGSLQEQAQRLAEVVAVFKINAGEVIEVPAQQLARERSAPRMPAPRPAAGDHAEAAEAPAQQAEAPAPKLAALAQAEPKPAASRPARPAAAKPAMSAARAPRRAASRTANATDAKPAARRPPPSDDDWESF
;
A
#
# COMPACT_ATOMS: atom_id res chain seq x y z
N MET A 1 -39.88 23.56 -6.71
CA MET A 1 -39.33 24.00 -8.01
C MET A 1 -38.13 24.95 -7.87
N LEU A 2 -38.13 25.92 -6.95
CA LEU A 2 -37.01 26.88 -6.77
C LEU A 2 -35.71 26.31 -6.16
N VAL A 3 -35.76 25.14 -5.50
CA VAL A 3 -34.58 24.54 -4.83
C VAL A 3 -33.51 24.06 -5.82
N ASN A 4 -33.89 23.77 -7.07
CA ASN A 4 -32.97 23.31 -8.11
C ASN A 4 -32.50 24.44 -9.05
N LEU A 5 -32.92 25.69 -8.79
CA LEU A 5 -32.40 26.81 -9.57
C LEU A 5 -30.92 27.00 -9.27
N LYS A 6 -30.14 27.25 -10.33
CA LYS A 6 -28.73 27.64 -10.18
C LYS A 6 -28.63 28.93 -9.39
N VAL A 7 -27.66 29.00 -8.49
CA VAL A 7 -27.47 30.19 -7.62
C VAL A 7 -27.27 31.44 -8.47
N ARG A 8 -26.48 31.33 -9.55
CA ARG A 8 -26.28 32.41 -10.53
C ARG A 8 -27.59 32.89 -11.17
N THR A 9 -28.45 31.97 -11.60
CA THR A 9 -29.73 32.31 -12.25
C THR A 9 -30.65 33.03 -11.27
N CYS A 10 -30.67 32.61 -10.00
CA CYS A 10 -31.46 33.28 -8.98
C CYS A 10 -30.97 34.73 -8.73
N ILE A 11 -29.67 34.93 -8.55
CA ILE A 11 -29.09 36.27 -8.34
C ILE A 11 -29.42 37.21 -9.51
N ILE A 12 -29.32 36.72 -10.75
CA ILE A 12 -29.65 37.50 -11.94
C ILE A 12 -31.15 37.86 -11.99
N LEU A 13 -32.04 36.92 -11.68
CA LEU A 13 -33.48 37.19 -11.65
C LEU A 13 -33.84 38.25 -10.60
N VAL A 14 -33.23 38.19 -9.42
CA VAL A 14 -33.41 39.19 -8.36
C VAL A 14 -32.93 40.56 -8.85
N LEU A 15 -31.73 40.65 -9.41
CA LEU A 15 -31.17 41.90 -9.94
C LEU A 15 -32.05 42.51 -11.04
N LEU A 16 -32.53 41.70 -11.98
CA LEU A 16 -33.43 42.15 -13.04
C LEU A 16 -34.75 42.68 -12.49
N LEU A 17 -35.32 42.00 -11.49
CA LEU A 17 -36.56 42.40 -10.84
C LEU A 17 -36.39 43.75 -10.10
N PHE A 18 -35.29 43.93 -9.36
CA PHE A 18 -34.96 45.21 -8.73
C PHE A 18 -34.75 46.34 -9.75
N THR A 19 -34.02 46.04 -10.82
CA THR A 19 -33.74 47.00 -11.89
C THR A 19 -35.05 47.44 -12.56
N ALA A 20 -35.93 46.50 -12.90
CA ALA A 20 -37.24 46.81 -13.49
C ALA A 20 -38.10 47.67 -12.54
N ALA A 21 -38.15 47.33 -11.25
CA ALA A 21 -38.87 48.12 -10.26
C ALA A 21 -38.32 49.56 -10.15
N MET A 22 -36.99 49.73 -10.20
CA MET A 22 -36.34 51.05 -10.19
C MET A 22 -36.69 51.87 -11.43
N PHE A 23 -36.68 51.28 -12.62
CA PHE A 23 -37.07 51.97 -13.86
C PHE A 23 -38.54 52.42 -13.82
N ILE A 24 -39.44 51.57 -13.33
CA ILE A 24 -40.87 51.91 -13.18
C ILE A 24 -41.04 53.08 -12.21
N SER A 25 -40.39 53.03 -11.04
CA SER A 25 -40.45 54.09 -10.03
C SER A 25 -39.93 55.43 -10.57
N ASN A 26 -38.77 55.42 -11.22
CA ASN A 26 -38.17 56.63 -11.78
C ASN A 26 -39.03 57.22 -12.93
N GLY A 27 -39.64 56.36 -13.76
CA GLY A 27 -40.53 56.79 -14.83
C GLY A 27 -41.78 57.49 -14.31
N VAL A 28 -42.43 56.94 -13.27
CA VAL A 28 -43.60 57.56 -12.63
C VAL A 28 -43.23 58.90 -11.98
N ALA A 29 -42.08 58.97 -11.29
CA ALA A 29 -41.60 60.20 -10.67
C ALA A 29 -41.33 61.30 -11.72
N TRP A 30 -40.73 60.93 -12.85
CA TRP A 30 -40.45 61.88 -13.95
C TRP A 30 -41.73 62.46 -14.57
N LEU A 31 -42.73 61.63 -14.87
CA LEU A 31 -44.02 62.07 -15.41
C LEU A 31 -44.76 63.01 -14.45
N GLY A 32 -44.75 62.70 -13.15
CA GLY A 32 -45.38 63.55 -12.14
C GLY A 32 -44.70 64.92 -12.00
N LEU A 33 -43.35 64.94 -12.07
CA LEU A 33 -42.59 66.19 -12.01
C LEU A 33 -42.81 67.07 -13.25
N ASP A 34 -42.91 66.46 -14.44
CA ASP A 34 -43.18 67.20 -15.69
C ASP A 34 -44.58 67.83 -15.69
N SER A 35 -45.62 67.08 -15.30
CA SER A 35 -46.99 67.61 -15.15
C SER A 35 -47.05 68.78 -14.17
N SER A 36 -46.44 68.63 -12.99
CA SER A 36 -46.39 69.66 -11.96
C SER A 36 -45.69 70.93 -12.46
N ASN A 37 -44.55 70.78 -13.14
CA ASN A 37 -43.81 71.90 -13.70
C ASN A 37 -44.61 72.65 -14.77
N GLN A 38 -45.33 71.94 -15.64
CA GLN A 38 -46.20 72.57 -16.65
C GLN A 38 -47.34 73.38 -16.02
N LYS A 39 -48.01 72.84 -14.99
CA LYS A 39 -49.07 73.57 -14.26
C LYS A 39 -48.52 74.80 -13.54
N MET A 40 -47.33 74.71 -12.96
CA MET A 40 -46.65 75.85 -12.34
C MET A 40 -46.36 76.98 -13.35
N VAL A 41 -45.97 76.63 -14.58
CA VAL A 41 -45.79 77.61 -15.67
C VAL A 41 -47.13 78.26 -16.06
N GLN A 42 -48.23 77.51 -16.09
CA GLN A 42 -49.56 78.06 -16.37
C GLN A 42 -50.01 79.03 -15.28
N VAL A 43 -49.88 78.67 -14.00
CA VAL A 43 -50.17 79.54 -12.85
C VAL A 43 -49.32 80.82 -12.89
N ASN A 44 -48.02 80.68 -13.14
CA ASN A 44 -47.12 81.83 -13.22
C ASN A 44 -47.49 82.76 -14.38
N SER A 45 -47.87 82.22 -15.55
CA SER A 45 -48.30 83.05 -16.70
C SER A 45 -49.66 83.72 -16.45
N ALA A 46 -50.63 83.03 -15.85
CA ALA A 46 -51.91 83.61 -15.44
C ALA A 46 -51.76 84.88 -14.57
N TYR A 47 -50.89 84.86 -13.57
CA TYR A 47 -50.68 86.02 -12.71
C TYR A 47 -49.76 87.09 -13.32
N SER A 48 -48.60 86.69 -13.85
CA SER A 48 -47.55 87.65 -14.25
C SER A 48 -47.85 88.40 -15.55
N THR A 49 -48.54 87.76 -16.51
CA THR A 49 -48.79 88.37 -17.84
C THR A 49 -50.24 88.75 -18.05
N GLN A 50 -51.20 88.14 -17.35
CA GLN A 50 -52.62 88.50 -17.47
C GLN A 50 -53.07 89.41 -16.33
N ALA A 51 -53.23 88.88 -15.11
CA ALA A 51 -53.81 89.64 -13.99
C ALA A 51 -53.07 90.95 -13.69
N LEU A 52 -51.74 90.90 -13.59
CA LEU A 52 -50.92 92.07 -13.27
C LEU A 52 -50.98 93.15 -14.38
N GLN A 53 -50.99 92.74 -15.65
CA GLN A 53 -51.06 93.67 -16.77
C GLN A 53 -52.45 94.32 -16.87
N LEU A 54 -53.50 93.55 -16.60
CA LEU A 54 -54.87 94.04 -16.59
C LEU A 54 -55.11 95.01 -15.43
N ASP A 55 -54.64 94.68 -14.23
CA ASP A 55 -54.71 95.56 -13.06
C ASP A 55 -53.94 96.87 -13.30
N ARG A 56 -52.74 96.77 -13.88
CA ARG A 56 -51.95 97.94 -14.29
C ARG A 56 -52.72 98.79 -15.31
N ALA A 57 -53.32 98.17 -16.32
CA ALA A 57 -54.11 98.88 -17.33
C ALA A 57 -55.29 99.64 -16.69
N TYR A 58 -56.07 98.95 -15.85
CA TYR A 58 -57.21 99.55 -15.17
C TYR A 58 -56.79 100.70 -14.24
N THR A 59 -55.73 100.52 -13.46
CA THR A 59 -55.21 101.55 -12.55
C THR A 59 -54.74 102.80 -13.30
N LEU A 60 -54.05 102.65 -14.44
CA LEU A 60 -53.63 103.77 -15.28
C LEU A 60 -54.83 104.53 -15.86
N LEU A 61 -55.86 103.81 -16.33
CA LEU A 61 -57.09 104.40 -16.85
C LEU A 61 -57.86 105.15 -15.76
N LEU A 62 -57.96 104.58 -14.57
CA LEU A 62 -58.60 105.21 -13.41
C LEU A 62 -57.86 106.49 -12.99
N ARG A 63 -56.51 106.46 -12.97
CA ARG A 63 -55.69 107.66 -12.74
C ARG A 63 -55.93 108.71 -13.82
N GLY A 64 -56.00 108.32 -15.09
CA GLY A 64 -56.33 109.22 -16.19
C GLY A 64 -57.67 109.92 -15.98
N ARG A 65 -58.71 109.17 -15.64
CA ARG A 65 -60.04 109.72 -15.33
C ARG A 65 -59.99 110.72 -14.17
N LEU A 66 -59.30 110.38 -13.08
CA LEU A 66 -59.16 111.25 -11.92
C LEU A 66 -58.45 112.57 -12.28
N LEU A 67 -57.43 112.51 -13.14
CA LEU A 67 -56.75 113.69 -13.65
C LEU A 67 -57.67 114.57 -14.52
N LEU A 68 -58.57 113.98 -15.33
CA LEU A 68 -59.59 114.74 -16.06
C LEU A 68 -60.57 115.44 -15.10
N ALA A 69 -61.02 114.76 -14.05
CA ALA A 69 -61.88 115.35 -13.03
C ALA A 69 -61.19 116.51 -12.28
N ASN A 70 -59.90 116.36 -11.94
CA ASN A 70 -59.11 117.44 -11.35
C ASN A 70 -58.91 118.59 -12.33
N SER A 71 -58.69 118.31 -13.61
CA SER A 71 -58.60 119.33 -14.65
C SER A 71 -59.89 120.15 -14.75
N LEU A 72 -61.06 119.51 -14.67
CA LEU A 72 -62.34 120.22 -14.62
C LEU A 72 -62.41 121.15 -13.39
N LEU A 73 -62.01 120.65 -12.22
CA LEU A 73 -62.03 121.42 -10.98
C LEU A 73 -61.10 122.64 -11.04
N ASP A 74 -59.86 122.45 -11.52
CA ASP A 74 -58.90 123.54 -11.71
C ASP A 74 -59.42 124.58 -12.70
N MET A 75 -60.11 124.13 -13.75
CA MET A 75 -60.73 125.01 -14.74
C MET A 75 -61.88 125.83 -14.17
N GLN A 76 -62.73 125.23 -13.32
CA GLN A 76 -63.79 125.95 -12.58
C GLN A 76 -63.24 126.95 -11.56
N GLN A 77 -62.03 126.72 -11.03
CA GLN A 77 -61.33 127.63 -10.13
C GLN A 77 -60.52 128.73 -10.86
N GLY A 78 -60.58 128.79 -12.19
CA GLY A 78 -59.85 129.76 -13.00
C GLY A 78 -58.36 129.45 -13.23
N LYS A 79 -57.88 128.26 -12.83
CA LYS A 79 -56.49 127.81 -12.96
C LYS A 79 -56.25 127.08 -14.28
N THR A 80 -56.42 127.78 -15.40
CA THR A 80 -56.42 127.19 -16.76
C THR A 80 -55.14 126.47 -17.14
N GLU A 81 -53.97 126.98 -16.74
CA GLU A 81 -52.67 126.34 -17.03
C GLU A 81 -52.51 125.00 -16.30
N GLN A 82 -52.93 124.94 -15.02
CA GLN A 82 -52.92 123.71 -14.24
C GLN A 82 -53.93 122.70 -14.79
N ALA A 83 -55.13 123.15 -15.16
CA ALA A 83 -56.14 122.33 -15.82
C ALA A 83 -55.58 121.69 -17.11
N GLY A 84 -54.98 122.49 -18.00
CA GLY A 84 -54.35 121.97 -19.23
C GLY A 84 -53.25 120.93 -18.95
N SER A 85 -52.41 121.16 -17.93
CA SER A 85 -51.39 120.20 -17.52
C SER A 85 -51.98 118.88 -17.01
N GLN A 86 -53.04 118.95 -16.20
CA GLN A 86 -53.74 117.76 -15.69
C GLN A 86 -54.42 116.98 -16.82
N ALA A 87 -55.08 117.66 -17.77
CA ALA A 87 -55.67 117.03 -18.95
C ALA A 87 -54.61 116.35 -19.83
N GLN A 88 -53.45 116.97 -20.03
CA GLN A 88 -52.35 116.36 -20.78
C GLN A 88 -51.80 115.11 -20.06
N ARG A 89 -51.59 115.18 -18.74
CA ARG A 89 -51.19 114.01 -17.94
C ARG A 89 -52.23 112.91 -17.97
N ALA A 90 -53.53 113.26 -17.94
CA ALA A 90 -54.62 112.31 -18.07
C ALA A 90 -54.51 111.54 -19.39
N GLN A 91 -54.28 112.26 -20.50
CA GLN A 91 -54.12 111.65 -21.82
C GLN A 91 -52.91 110.71 -21.87
N VAL A 92 -51.78 111.08 -21.26
CA VAL A 92 -50.60 110.20 -21.13
C VAL A 92 -50.94 108.93 -20.35
N GLN A 93 -51.62 109.05 -19.20
CA GLN A 93 -52.03 107.89 -18.40
C GLN A 93 -53.00 106.99 -19.16
N MET A 94 -53.92 107.56 -19.93
CA MET A 94 -54.86 106.80 -20.76
C MET A 94 -54.16 106.07 -21.91
N GLN A 95 -53.16 106.70 -22.54
CA GLN A 95 -52.34 106.04 -23.57
C GLN A 95 -51.51 104.89 -22.98
N GLU A 96 -50.89 105.08 -21.82
CA GLU A 96 -50.14 104.02 -21.12
C GLU A 96 -51.08 102.90 -20.65
N GLY A 97 -52.29 103.23 -20.18
CA GLY A 97 -53.32 102.25 -19.84
C GLY A 97 -53.76 101.42 -21.04
N ALA A 98 -53.94 102.06 -22.21
CA ALA A 98 -54.25 101.38 -23.46
C ALA A 98 -53.11 100.43 -23.90
N LYS A 99 -51.83 100.85 -23.77
CA LYS A 99 -50.67 99.98 -24.04
C LYS A 99 -50.61 98.78 -23.09
N ALA A 100 -50.88 98.98 -21.80
CA ALA A 100 -50.93 97.88 -20.83
C ALA A 100 -52.05 96.89 -21.14
N LEU A 101 -53.22 97.38 -21.60
CA LEU A 101 -54.31 96.51 -22.06
C LEU A 101 -53.93 95.77 -23.37
N GLU A 102 -53.17 96.38 -24.26
CA GLU A 102 -52.64 95.70 -25.44
C GLU A 102 -51.62 94.61 -25.08
N ALA A 103 -50.78 94.84 -24.07
CA ALA A 103 -49.88 93.83 -23.53
C ALA A 103 -50.67 92.64 -22.94
N TYR A 104 -51.75 92.92 -22.21
CA TYR A 104 -52.70 91.89 -21.76
C TYR A 104 -53.29 91.09 -22.95
N ARG A 105 -53.74 91.76 -24.01
CA ARG A 105 -54.30 91.09 -25.21
C ARG A 105 -53.32 90.19 -25.95
N LYS A 106 -52.02 90.53 -25.92
CA LYS A 106 -50.96 89.74 -26.57
C LYS A 106 -50.53 88.54 -25.73
N ALA A 107 -50.82 88.54 -24.43
CA ALA A 107 -50.55 87.39 -23.59
C ALA A 107 -51.45 86.21 -24.02
N PRO A 108 -50.96 84.96 -23.99
CA PRO A 108 -51.79 83.79 -24.22
C PRO A 108 -52.97 83.80 -23.25
N ALA A 109 -54.20 83.88 -23.75
CA ALA A 109 -55.39 83.92 -22.91
C ALA A 109 -55.60 82.57 -22.22
N MET A 110 -56.15 82.60 -20.99
CA MET A 110 -56.56 81.36 -20.35
C MET A 110 -57.76 80.74 -21.10
N PRO A 111 -57.76 79.42 -21.35
CA PRO A 111 -58.87 78.75 -22.00
C PRO A 111 -60.20 79.05 -21.30
N GLY A 112 -61.19 79.56 -22.02
CA GLY A 112 -62.49 79.92 -21.45
C GLY A 112 -62.66 81.41 -21.10
N ALA A 113 -61.59 82.22 -21.19
CA ALA A 113 -61.66 83.67 -20.96
C ALA A 113 -62.19 84.48 -22.17
N GLU A 114 -62.45 83.84 -23.32
CA GLU A 114 -62.70 84.53 -24.59
C GLU A 114 -63.91 85.46 -24.52
N ALA A 115 -65.01 85.01 -23.89
CA ALA A 115 -66.22 85.80 -23.72
C ALA A 115 -66.04 86.96 -22.75
N LEU A 116 -65.22 86.79 -21.71
CA LEU A 116 -64.90 87.85 -20.74
C LEU A 116 -63.99 88.90 -21.36
N ASN A 117 -63.00 88.48 -22.14
CA ASN A 117 -62.10 89.36 -22.87
C ASN A 117 -62.85 90.20 -23.90
N ALA A 118 -63.82 89.62 -24.60
CA ALA A 118 -64.70 90.36 -25.51
C ALA A 118 -65.52 91.44 -24.78
N LYS A 119 -66.04 91.15 -23.59
CA LYS A 119 -66.76 92.13 -22.74
C LYS A 119 -65.84 93.23 -22.24
N LEU A 120 -64.63 92.88 -21.78
CA LEU A 120 -63.58 93.82 -21.38
C LEU A 120 -63.21 94.76 -22.52
N ASP A 121 -63.03 94.23 -23.73
CA ASP A 121 -62.70 95.02 -24.91
C ASP A 121 -63.81 96.00 -25.28
N ALA A 122 -65.08 95.57 -25.20
CA ALA A 122 -66.22 96.44 -25.44
C ALA A 122 -66.31 97.57 -24.39
N ALA A 123 -66.17 97.23 -23.11
CA ALA A 123 -66.21 98.19 -22.01
C ALA A 123 -65.04 99.19 -22.09
N PHE A 124 -63.84 98.73 -22.44
CA PHE A 124 -62.68 99.58 -22.65
C PHE A 124 -62.89 100.54 -23.82
N ARG A 125 -63.40 100.07 -24.97
CA ARG A 125 -63.68 100.94 -26.13
C ARG A 125 -64.66 102.05 -25.77
N GLN A 126 -65.70 101.73 -25.00
CA GLN A 126 -66.67 102.71 -24.53
C GLN A 126 -66.02 103.72 -23.57
N PHE A 127 -65.21 103.24 -22.62
CA PHE A 127 -64.48 104.10 -21.68
C PHE A 127 -63.48 105.02 -22.38
N ASP A 128 -62.70 104.50 -23.33
CA ASP A 128 -61.68 105.23 -24.09
C ASP A 128 -62.30 106.30 -24.99
N ASP A 129 -63.39 106.00 -25.69
CA ASP A 129 -64.13 106.97 -26.52
C ASP A 129 -64.65 108.14 -25.68
N ILE A 130 -65.36 107.86 -24.58
CA ILE A 130 -65.92 108.91 -23.72
C ILE A 130 -64.80 109.72 -23.05
N SER A 131 -63.76 109.05 -22.55
CA SER A 131 -62.62 109.71 -21.90
C SER A 131 -61.86 110.63 -22.86
N LYS A 132 -61.71 110.25 -24.13
CA LYS A 132 -61.10 111.10 -25.17
C LYS A 132 -61.95 112.32 -25.49
N ARG A 133 -63.27 112.17 -25.56
CA ARG A 133 -64.19 113.30 -25.76
C ARG A 133 -64.18 114.25 -24.57
N GLN A 134 -64.12 113.71 -23.35
CA GLN A 134 -63.93 114.49 -22.13
C GLN A 134 -62.61 115.26 -22.14
N ALA A 135 -61.49 114.61 -22.51
CA ALA A 135 -60.20 115.28 -22.65
C ALA A 135 -60.22 116.38 -23.72
N ALA A 136 -60.86 116.13 -24.87
CA ALA A 136 -61.00 117.10 -25.96
C ALA A 136 -61.87 118.30 -25.55
N ALA A 137 -62.96 118.07 -24.82
CA ALA A 137 -63.82 119.14 -24.28
C ALA A 137 -63.04 120.05 -23.33
N LEU A 138 -62.23 119.49 -22.43
CA LEU A 138 -61.37 120.29 -21.54
C LEU A 138 -60.29 121.06 -22.31
N ALA A 139 -59.70 120.46 -23.36
CA ALA A 139 -58.73 121.14 -24.22
C ALA A 139 -59.34 122.29 -25.02
N ALA A 140 -60.59 122.16 -25.46
CA ALA A 140 -61.36 123.18 -26.16
C ALA A 140 -62.00 124.22 -25.21
N MET A 141 -61.78 124.08 -23.90
CA MET A 141 -62.38 124.89 -22.84
C MET A 141 -63.92 124.79 -22.75
N GLU A 142 -64.51 123.71 -23.27
CA GLU A 142 -65.95 123.45 -23.27
C GLU A 142 -66.38 122.68 -22.01
N VAL A 143 -66.46 123.39 -20.88
CA VAL A 143 -66.84 122.80 -19.58
C VAL A 143 -68.21 122.10 -19.62
N GLN A 144 -69.19 122.67 -20.33
CA GLN A 144 -70.52 122.08 -20.43
C GLN A 144 -70.51 120.73 -21.17
N THR A 145 -69.76 120.63 -22.28
CA THR A 145 -69.59 119.39 -23.03
C THR A 145 -68.98 118.29 -22.16
N PHE A 146 -68.04 118.63 -21.25
CA PHE A 146 -67.51 117.66 -20.28
C PHE A 146 -68.57 117.20 -19.28
N LEU A 147 -69.38 118.13 -18.74
CA LEU A 147 -70.43 117.82 -17.77
C LEU A 147 -71.51 116.91 -18.37
N ASP A 148 -71.92 117.17 -19.62
CA ASP A 148 -72.89 116.35 -20.34
C ASP A 148 -72.37 114.91 -20.58
N LEU A 149 -71.05 114.75 -20.68
CA LEU A 149 -70.39 113.45 -20.82
C LEU A 149 -70.08 112.76 -19.48
N ASN A 150 -70.26 113.43 -18.35
CA ASN A 150 -69.81 112.93 -17.05
C ASN A 150 -70.57 111.67 -16.58
N ASP A 151 -71.89 111.64 -16.77
CA ASP A 151 -72.73 110.48 -16.43
C ASP A 151 -72.41 109.28 -17.31
N ALA A 152 -72.27 109.51 -18.62
CA ALA A 152 -71.84 108.49 -19.58
C ALA A 152 -70.44 107.96 -19.22
N GLY A 153 -69.53 108.86 -18.81
CA GLY A 153 -68.21 108.49 -18.31
C GLY A 153 -68.31 107.62 -17.06
N GLY A 154 -69.15 107.99 -16.09
CA GLY A 154 -69.46 107.19 -14.91
C GLY A 154 -69.89 105.77 -15.26
N ALA A 155 -70.89 105.63 -16.12
CA ALA A 155 -71.40 104.34 -16.58
C ALA A 155 -70.31 103.50 -17.28
N ALA A 156 -69.52 104.11 -18.17
CA ALA A 156 -68.44 103.41 -18.88
C ALA A 156 -67.32 102.94 -17.93
N ASN A 157 -67.01 103.70 -16.89
CA ASN A 157 -66.07 103.27 -15.86
C ASN A 157 -66.60 102.11 -15.01
N THR A 158 -67.89 102.11 -14.68
CA THR A 158 -68.53 100.99 -13.99
C THR A 158 -68.49 99.73 -14.84
N ALA A 159 -68.87 99.84 -16.13
CA ALA A 159 -68.80 98.71 -17.07
C ALA A 159 -67.37 98.18 -17.23
N LEU A 160 -66.37 99.07 -17.31
CA LEU A 160 -64.97 98.67 -17.37
C LEU A 160 -64.51 98.00 -16.07
N ARG A 161 -64.89 98.54 -14.91
CA ARG A 161 -64.60 97.94 -13.59
C ARG A 161 -65.17 96.54 -13.47
N GLU A 162 -66.44 96.36 -13.83
CA GLU A 162 -67.11 95.06 -13.80
C GLU A 162 -66.45 94.06 -14.75
N ALA A 163 -66.09 94.49 -15.96
CA ALA A 163 -65.41 93.63 -16.92
C ALA A 163 -63.99 93.25 -16.48
N VAL A 164 -63.23 94.17 -15.89
CA VAL A 164 -61.92 93.90 -15.29
C VAL A 164 -62.06 92.93 -14.12
N GLY A 165 -63.00 93.18 -13.21
CA GLY A 165 -63.26 92.30 -12.07
C GLY A 165 -63.68 90.89 -12.49
N ALA A 166 -64.53 90.75 -13.51
CA ALA A 166 -64.96 89.45 -14.00
C ALA A 166 -63.80 88.64 -14.61
N VAL A 167 -62.84 89.29 -15.27
CA VAL A 167 -61.63 88.64 -15.79
C VAL A 167 -60.68 88.27 -14.64
N GLN A 168 -60.50 89.14 -13.65
CA GLN A 168 -59.68 88.85 -12.47
C GLN A 168 -60.24 87.67 -11.65
N ASP A 169 -61.55 87.67 -11.36
CA ASP A 169 -62.23 86.56 -10.68
C ASP A 169 -62.09 85.23 -11.44
N PHE A 170 -62.11 85.28 -12.77
CA PHE A 170 -61.88 84.10 -13.61
C PHE A 170 -60.45 83.60 -13.51
N VAL A 171 -59.47 84.52 -13.53
CA VAL A 171 -58.05 84.19 -13.38
C VAL A 171 -57.77 83.56 -12.01
N ASP A 172 -58.33 84.11 -10.94
CA ASP A 172 -58.18 83.59 -9.58
C ASP A 172 -58.77 82.17 -9.47
N LYS A 173 -60.04 81.98 -9.88
CA LYS A 173 -60.70 80.67 -9.84
C LYS A 173 -60.00 79.62 -10.70
N SER A 174 -59.50 80.01 -11.87
CA SER A 174 -58.79 79.08 -12.76
C SER A 174 -57.44 78.67 -12.17
N THR A 175 -56.77 79.60 -11.50
CA THR A 175 -55.51 79.33 -10.82
C THR A 175 -55.71 78.44 -9.59
N ASP A 176 -56.73 78.72 -8.77
CA ASP A 176 -57.08 77.88 -7.62
C ASP A 176 -57.36 76.44 -8.05
N LYS A 177 -58.09 76.26 -9.16
CA LYS A 177 -58.35 74.93 -9.73
C LYS A 177 -57.07 74.23 -10.17
N LEU A 178 -56.15 74.93 -10.83
CA LEU A 178 -54.85 74.37 -11.24
C LEU A 178 -54.00 73.94 -10.03
N VAL A 179 -54.07 74.70 -8.93
CA VAL A 179 -53.39 74.37 -7.66
C VAL A 179 -54.03 73.13 -7.02
N GLU A 180 -55.36 73.06 -6.93
CA GLU A 180 -56.07 71.90 -6.39
C GLU A 180 -55.81 70.62 -7.20
N GLU A 181 -55.82 70.72 -8.53
CA GLU A 181 -55.46 69.61 -9.43
C GLU A 181 -53.99 69.18 -9.25
N ALA A 182 -53.07 70.13 -9.03
CA ALA A 182 -51.67 69.82 -8.74
C ALA A 182 -51.50 69.14 -7.38
N GLU A 183 -52.20 69.59 -6.33
CA GLU A 183 -52.17 68.97 -5.00
C GLU A 183 -52.72 67.54 -5.02
N ALA A 184 -53.81 67.30 -5.75
CA ALA A 184 -54.38 65.97 -5.93
C ALA A 184 -53.42 65.02 -6.65
N GLU A 185 -52.76 65.48 -7.73
CA GLU A 185 -51.74 64.70 -8.44
C GLU A 185 -50.50 64.44 -7.57
N HIS A 186 -50.06 65.42 -6.78
CA HIS A 186 -48.97 65.24 -5.82
C HIS A 186 -49.31 64.21 -4.73
N ALA A 187 -50.55 64.24 -4.22
CA ALA A 187 -51.02 63.25 -3.25
C ALA A 187 -51.04 61.84 -3.86
N ALA A 188 -51.55 61.69 -5.09
CA ALA A 188 -51.56 60.42 -5.82
C ALA A 188 -50.13 59.90 -6.08
N ALA A 189 -49.23 60.75 -6.56
CA ALA A 189 -47.83 60.42 -6.79
C ALA A 189 -47.15 59.94 -5.50
N ARG A 190 -47.37 60.63 -4.37
CA ARG A 190 -46.85 60.24 -3.05
C ARG A 190 -47.31 58.86 -2.62
N VAL A 191 -48.60 58.54 -2.80
CA VAL A 191 -49.14 57.21 -2.47
C VAL A 191 -48.47 56.13 -3.33
N VAL A 192 -48.34 56.35 -4.65
CA VAL A 192 -47.67 55.41 -5.55
C VAL A 192 -46.21 55.19 -5.14
N THR A 193 -45.47 56.24 -4.79
CA THR A 193 -44.09 56.13 -4.29
C THR A 193 -44.00 55.31 -3.00
N ILE A 194 -44.90 55.53 -2.03
CA ILE A 194 -44.95 54.78 -0.78
C ILE A 194 -45.22 53.29 -1.03
N VAL A 195 -46.17 52.97 -1.93
CA VAL A 195 -46.50 51.59 -2.30
C VAL A 195 -45.31 50.90 -2.98
N LEU A 196 -44.64 51.58 -3.91
CA LEU A 196 -43.45 51.04 -4.57
C LEU A 196 -42.29 50.80 -3.60
N LEU A 197 -42.08 51.70 -2.62
CA LEU A 197 -41.11 51.51 -1.53
C LEU A 197 -41.45 50.29 -0.67
N ALA A 198 -42.72 50.10 -0.31
CA ALA A 198 -43.17 48.95 0.46
C ALA A 198 -42.96 47.63 -0.29
N ILE A 199 -43.27 47.59 -1.59
CA ILE A 199 -43.01 46.43 -2.46
C ILE A 199 -41.51 46.14 -2.55
N ALA A 200 -40.67 47.17 -2.75
CA ALA A 200 -39.22 47.01 -2.80
C ALA A 200 -38.65 46.44 -1.49
N LEU A 201 -39.14 46.89 -0.33
CA LEU A 201 -38.77 46.36 0.98
C LEU A 201 -39.18 44.88 1.12
N ALA A 202 -40.41 44.53 0.73
CA ALA A 202 -40.91 43.16 0.80
C ALA A 202 -40.10 42.20 -0.10
N LEU A 203 -39.74 42.64 -1.31
CA LEU A 203 -38.88 41.89 -2.23
C LEU A 203 -37.45 41.72 -1.68
N SER A 204 -36.90 42.77 -1.05
CA SER A 204 -35.59 42.71 -0.39
C SER A 204 -35.55 41.68 0.73
N LEU A 205 -36.57 41.70 1.59
CA LEU A 205 -36.69 40.75 2.70
C LEU A 205 -36.90 39.31 2.18
N GLY A 206 -37.75 39.13 1.17
CA GLY A 206 -37.97 37.83 0.52
C GLY A 206 -36.69 37.26 -0.10
N CYS A 207 -35.91 38.11 -0.78
CA CYS A 207 -34.62 37.74 -1.32
C CYS A 207 -33.62 37.34 -0.23
N TRP A 208 -33.53 38.13 0.85
CA TRP A 208 -32.67 37.82 2.00
C TRP A 208 -33.01 36.46 2.61
N VAL A 209 -34.29 36.17 2.89
CA VAL A 209 -34.73 34.87 3.41
C VAL A 209 -34.39 33.75 2.43
N PHE A 210 -34.60 33.96 1.14
CA PHE A 210 -34.34 32.97 0.10
C PHE A 210 -32.85 32.63 -0.03
N ILE A 211 -31.97 33.63 -0.12
CA ILE A 211 -30.52 33.44 -0.18
C ILE A 211 -30.01 32.79 1.11
N ASN A 212 -30.51 33.25 2.27
CA ASN A 212 -30.08 32.69 3.55
C ASN A 212 -30.43 31.20 3.67
N ARG A 213 -31.63 30.78 3.25
CA ARG A 213 -32.04 29.37 3.30
C ARG A 213 -31.41 28.50 2.21
N THR A 214 -31.23 29.02 1.00
CA THR A 214 -30.84 28.21 -0.17
C THR A 214 -29.33 28.15 -0.39
N VAL A 215 -28.59 29.18 0.07
CA VAL A 215 -27.14 29.30 -0.15
C VAL A 215 -26.38 29.32 1.17
N LEU A 216 -26.62 30.30 2.05
CA LEU A 216 -25.80 30.52 3.24
C LEU A 216 -25.90 29.38 4.25
N ARG A 217 -27.12 28.88 4.54
CA ARG A 217 -27.31 27.79 5.49
C ARG A 217 -26.68 26.46 5.01
N PRO A 218 -26.91 25.99 3.77
CA PRO A 218 -26.21 24.82 3.25
C PRO A 218 -24.69 24.97 3.20
N LEU A 219 -24.16 26.17 2.91
CA LEU A 219 -22.71 26.41 2.96
C LEU A 219 -22.14 26.28 4.38
N ARG A 220 -22.88 26.73 5.41
CA ARG A 220 -22.51 26.46 6.81
C ARG A 220 -22.55 24.98 7.16
N GLU A 221 -23.57 24.26 6.67
CA GLU A 221 -23.68 22.81 6.84
C GLU A 221 -22.50 22.07 6.16
N ALA A 222 -22.10 22.49 4.95
CA ALA A 222 -20.90 21.99 4.29
C ALA A 222 -19.63 22.27 5.11
N GLY A 223 -19.51 23.47 5.68
CA GLY A 223 -18.43 23.81 6.63
C GLY A 223 -18.36 22.85 7.82
N ASN A 224 -19.51 22.53 8.43
CA ASN A 224 -19.57 21.55 9.52
C ASN A 224 -19.16 20.14 9.08
N HIS A 225 -19.49 19.73 7.85
CA HIS A 225 -19.00 18.46 7.30
C HIS A 225 -17.48 18.47 7.10
N PHE A 226 -16.91 19.55 6.59
CA PHE A 226 -15.45 19.68 6.48
C PHE A 226 -14.77 19.66 7.84
N GLU A 227 -15.32 20.32 8.85
CA GLU A 227 -14.78 20.31 10.22
C GLU A 227 -14.75 18.89 10.80
N LYS A 228 -15.84 18.14 10.60
CA LYS A 228 -15.91 16.72 11.01
C LYS A 228 -14.87 15.87 10.26
N ILE A 229 -14.77 16.02 8.95
CA ILE A 229 -13.81 15.28 8.11
C ILE A 229 -12.37 15.62 8.53
N ALA A 230 -12.07 16.90 8.80
CA ALA A 230 -10.76 17.34 9.28
C ALA A 230 -10.44 16.78 10.68
N GLY A 231 -11.44 16.67 11.55
CA GLY A 231 -11.34 16.01 12.85
C GLY A 231 -11.33 14.47 12.78
N GLY A 232 -11.34 13.88 11.58
CA GLY A 232 -11.33 12.44 11.36
C GLY A 232 -12.68 11.75 11.59
N ASP A 233 -13.78 12.48 11.78
CA ASP A 233 -15.11 11.92 11.92
C ASP A 233 -15.82 11.78 10.56
N PHE A 234 -15.87 10.55 10.04
CA PHE A 234 -16.55 10.20 8.79
C PHE A 234 -17.91 9.52 9.02
N THR A 235 -18.47 9.57 10.23
CA THR A 235 -19.76 8.95 10.56
C THR A 235 -20.97 9.78 10.11
N GLY A 236 -20.78 11.09 9.89
CA GLY A 236 -21.84 12.01 9.52
C GLY A 236 -22.39 11.72 8.12
N ARG A 237 -23.71 11.55 7.99
CA ARG A 237 -24.36 11.34 6.69
C ARG A 237 -24.39 12.64 5.87
N VAL A 238 -23.77 12.63 4.68
CA VAL A 238 -23.85 13.74 3.71
C VAL A 238 -24.97 13.46 2.72
N GLU A 239 -26.05 14.23 2.82
CA GLU A 239 -27.21 14.11 1.92
C GLU A 239 -27.16 15.16 0.81
N VAL A 240 -27.30 14.72 -0.44
CA VAL A 240 -27.40 15.61 -1.60
C VAL A 240 -28.88 15.94 -1.83
N ARG A 241 -29.29 17.16 -1.45
CA ARG A 241 -30.71 17.59 -1.45
C ARG A 241 -31.13 18.43 -2.66
N SER A 242 -30.20 18.83 -3.52
CA SER A 242 -30.46 19.66 -4.69
C SER A 242 -29.59 19.24 -5.88
N SER A 243 -29.94 19.68 -7.08
CA SER A 243 -29.16 19.45 -8.31
C SER A 243 -28.38 20.69 -8.79
N ASN A 244 -28.42 21.78 -8.02
CA ASN A 244 -27.68 23.02 -8.31
C ASN A 244 -26.22 22.94 -7.82
N GLU A 245 -25.48 24.06 -7.88
CA GLU A 245 -24.07 24.13 -7.49
C GLU A 245 -23.83 23.70 -6.04
N ILE A 246 -24.76 24.01 -5.12
CA ILE A 246 -24.70 23.55 -3.72
C ILE A 246 -24.86 22.03 -3.64
N GLY A 247 -25.78 21.47 -4.43
CA GLY A 247 -25.95 20.02 -4.53
C GLY A 247 -24.70 19.31 -5.06
N GLN A 248 -24.06 19.90 -6.07
CA GLN A 248 -22.79 19.39 -6.62
C GLN A 248 -21.66 19.45 -5.58
N LEU A 249 -21.59 20.51 -4.76
CA LEU A 249 -20.67 20.61 -3.63
C LEU A 249 -20.90 19.47 -2.63
N PHE A 250 -22.14 19.24 -2.19
CA PHE A 250 -22.47 18.14 -1.27
C PHE A 250 -22.18 16.77 -1.89
N ALA A 251 -22.41 16.58 -3.19
CA ALA A 251 -22.06 15.35 -3.89
C ALA A 251 -20.55 15.12 -3.96
N ALA A 252 -19.74 16.19 -4.08
CA ALA A 252 -18.29 16.11 -4.00
C ALA A 252 -17.81 15.77 -2.58
N ILE A 253 -18.37 16.43 -1.55
CA ILE A 253 -18.07 16.14 -0.14
C ILE A 253 -18.41 14.68 0.19
N LYS A 254 -19.58 14.19 -0.24
CA LYS A 254 -19.98 12.80 -0.07
C LYS A 254 -18.96 11.83 -0.67
N ARG A 255 -18.58 12.02 -1.94
CA ARG A 255 -17.57 11.17 -2.61
C ARG A 255 -16.21 11.21 -1.91
N MET A 256 -15.79 12.38 -1.43
CA MET A 256 -14.56 12.54 -0.66
C MET A 256 -14.61 11.74 0.64
N GLN A 257 -15.69 11.89 1.42
CA GLN A 257 -15.89 11.15 2.66
C GLN A 257 -15.92 9.63 2.41
N GLU A 258 -16.67 9.15 1.42
CA GLU A 258 -16.74 7.73 1.08
C GLU A 258 -15.36 7.17 0.68
N SER A 259 -14.56 7.94 -0.06
CA SER A 259 -13.22 7.53 -0.45
C SER A 259 -12.29 7.45 0.77
N LEU A 260 -12.31 8.45 1.65
CA LEU A 260 -11.52 8.46 2.88
C LEU A 260 -11.91 7.31 3.81
N THR A 261 -13.22 7.07 3.98
CA THR A 261 -13.75 5.93 4.74
C THR A 261 -13.24 4.60 4.19
N ARG A 262 -13.28 4.40 2.86
CA ARG A 262 -12.74 3.18 2.24
C ARG A 262 -11.24 3.01 2.48
N THR A 263 -10.46 4.08 2.34
CA THR A 263 -9.02 4.05 2.60
C THR A 263 -8.73 3.69 4.05
N VAL A 264 -9.38 4.35 5.02
CA VAL A 264 -9.22 4.06 6.45
C VAL A 264 -9.64 2.63 6.79
N ALA A 265 -10.76 2.15 6.24
CA ALA A 265 -11.21 0.78 6.44
C ALA A 265 -10.24 -0.26 5.84
N SER A 266 -9.63 0.04 4.70
CA SER A 266 -8.60 -0.81 4.09
C SER A 266 -7.33 -0.85 4.93
N VAL A 267 -6.90 0.29 5.47
CA VAL A 267 -5.73 0.37 6.36
C VAL A 267 -5.99 -0.40 7.66
N ARG A 268 -7.15 -0.25 8.29
CA ARG A 268 -7.51 -1.02 9.50
C ARG A 268 -7.45 -2.53 9.25
N ARG A 269 -8.04 -3.02 8.16
CA ARG A 269 -7.98 -4.44 7.80
C ARG A 269 -6.54 -4.91 7.57
N GLY A 270 -5.74 -4.14 6.82
CA GLY A 270 -4.33 -4.47 6.60
C GLY A 270 -3.52 -4.52 7.90
N VAL A 271 -3.79 -3.62 8.85
CA VAL A 271 -3.16 -3.63 10.17
C VAL A 271 -3.57 -4.85 10.99
N ASP A 272 -4.85 -5.23 10.97
CA ASP A 272 -5.33 -6.46 11.63
C ASP A 272 -4.67 -7.70 11.02
N GLU A 273 -4.56 -7.77 9.69
CA GLU A 273 -3.86 -8.84 8.98
C GLU A 273 -2.37 -8.93 9.37
N ILE A 274 -1.67 -7.79 9.45
CA ILE A 274 -0.27 -7.75 9.90
C ILE A 274 -0.15 -8.22 11.36
N ASN A 275 -1.06 -7.81 12.24
CA ASN A 275 -1.07 -8.24 13.64
C ASN A 275 -1.27 -9.76 13.77
N VAL A 276 -2.21 -10.34 13.02
CA VAL A 276 -2.42 -11.80 12.99
C VAL A 276 -1.18 -12.50 12.43
N GLY A 277 -0.66 -12.06 11.28
CA GLY A 277 0.53 -12.64 10.67
C GLY A 277 1.78 -12.56 11.57
N SER A 278 1.98 -11.46 12.27
CA SER A 278 3.11 -11.30 13.20
C SER A 278 3.02 -12.26 14.39
N ARG A 279 1.81 -12.54 14.90
CA ARG A 279 1.59 -13.54 15.95
C ARG A 279 1.83 -14.96 15.46
N GLU A 280 1.40 -15.29 14.24
CA GLU A 280 1.69 -16.58 13.61
C GLU A 280 3.18 -16.78 13.41
N ILE A 281 3.90 -15.75 12.93
CA ILE A 281 5.36 -15.79 12.82
C ILE A 281 6.00 -16.02 14.20
N SER A 282 5.59 -15.26 15.22
CA SER A 282 6.13 -15.44 16.58
C SER A 282 5.92 -16.84 17.13
N ALA A 283 4.73 -17.43 16.91
CA ALA A 283 4.43 -18.79 17.33
C ALA A 283 5.26 -19.82 16.56
N GLY A 284 5.34 -19.69 15.24
CA GLY A 284 6.16 -20.56 14.40
C GLY A 284 7.66 -20.46 14.71
N ASN A 285 8.12 -19.27 15.09
CA ASN A 285 9.50 -19.05 15.47
C ASN A 285 9.85 -19.65 16.85
N THR A 286 8.87 -19.69 17.76
CA THR A 286 9.00 -20.42 19.04
C THR A 286 9.13 -21.93 18.80
N ASP A 287 8.32 -22.49 17.90
CA ASP A 287 8.43 -23.90 17.48
C ASP A 287 9.78 -24.19 16.83
N LEU A 288 10.25 -23.30 15.94
CA LEU A 288 11.55 -23.43 15.30
C LEU A 288 12.70 -23.35 16.31
N SER A 289 12.62 -22.49 17.32
CA SER A 289 13.59 -22.43 18.43
C SER A 289 13.66 -23.77 19.14
N SER A 290 12.52 -24.33 19.56
CA SER A 290 12.46 -25.61 20.26
C SER A 290 13.06 -26.74 19.44
N ARG A 291 12.80 -26.78 18.13
CA ARG A 291 13.36 -27.79 17.23
C ARG A 291 14.85 -27.61 16.98
N THR A 292 15.32 -26.35 16.96
CA THR A 292 16.75 -26.03 16.82
C THR A 292 17.51 -26.45 18.08
N GLU A 293 16.95 -26.23 19.27
CA GLU A 293 17.48 -26.71 20.55
C GLU A 293 17.52 -28.25 20.62
N GLU A 294 16.45 -28.93 20.21
CA GLU A 294 16.41 -30.40 20.13
C GLU A 294 17.43 -30.96 19.13
N GLN A 295 17.60 -30.28 18.00
CA GLN A 295 18.60 -30.63 17.00
C GLN A 295 20.02 -30.42 17.53
N ALA A 296 20.29 -29.33 18.27
CA ALA A 296 21.57 -29.10 18.91
C ALA A 296 21.90 -30.23 19.91
N ALA A 297 20.95 -30.60 20.78
CA ALA A 297 21.12 -31.71 21.72
C ALA A 297 21.39 -33.05 21.00
N SER A 298 20.67 -33.31 19.90
CA SER A 298 20.88 -34.53 19.08
C SER A 298 22.25 -34.55 18.39
N LEU A 299 22.75 -33.38 17.97
CA LEU A 299 24.08 -33.23 17.38
C LEU A 299 25.18 -33.43 18.43
N GLU A 300 25.00 -32.94 19.66
CA GLU A 300 25.92 -33.20 20.77
C GLU A 300 26.02 -34.70 21.09
N GLU A 301 24.89 -35.41 21.19
CA GLU A 301 24.86 -36.86 21.43
C GLU A 301 25.52 -37.63 20.26
N THR A 302 25.25 -37.20 19.02
CA THR A 302 25.88 -37.78 17.83
C THR A 302 27.39 -37.54 17.84
N ALA A 303 27.85 -36.34 18.17
CA ALA A 303 29.27 -36.02 18.25
C ALA A 303 29.98 -36.87 19.31
N ALA A 304 29.40 -37.00 20.51
CA ALA A 304 29.92 -37.86 21.57
C ALA A 304 29.99 -39.34 21.14
N SER A 305 28.94 -39.84 20.49
CA SER A 305 28.91 -41.20 19.95
C SER A 305 29.97 -41.42 18.87
N MET A 306 30.21 -40.41 18.03
CA MET A 306 31.26 -40.46 17.00
C MET A 306 32.66 -40.43 17.59
N GLU A 307 32.90 -39.71 18.68
CA GLU A 307 34.18 -39.75 19.41
C GLU A 307 34.43 -41.12 20.05
N GLU A 308 33.41 -41.72 20.67
CA GLU A 308 33.50 -43.07 21.23
C GLU A 308 33.76 -44.12 20.14
N LEU A 309 33.07 -44.01 19.00
CA LEU A 309 33.30 -44.86 17.83
C LEU A 309 34.72 -44.67 17.26
N ALA A 310 35.20 -43.44 17.13
CA ALA A 310 36.56 -43.16 16.67
C ALA A 310 37.61 -43.81 17.59
N SER A 311 37.42 -43.69 18.91
CA SER A 311 38.28 -44.31 19.92
C SER A 311 38.28 -45.84 19.79
N THR A 312 37.09 -46.45 19.66
CA THR A 312 36.95 -47.91 19.55
C THR A 312 37.55 -48.45 18.25
N VAL A 313 37.37 -47.76 17.13
CA VAL A 313 37.97 -48.14 15.84
C VAL A 313 39.50 -48.02 15.88
N LYS A 314 40.03 -46.97 16.51
CA LYS A 314 41.47 -46.82 16.73
C LYS A 314 42.02 -47.95 17.58
N GLN A 315 41.35 -48.28 18.68
CA GLN A 315 41.73 -49.40 19.54
C GLN A 315 41.67 -50.74 18.79
N ASN A 316 40.68 -50.96 17.92
CA ASN A 316 40.59 -52.16 17.09
C ASN A 316 41.74 -52.26 16.09
N ALA A 317 42.14 -51.14 15.46
CA ALA A 317 43.29 -51.11 14.57
C ALA A 317 44.60 -51.47 15.32
N ASP A 318 44.80 -50.92 16.51
CA ASP A 318 45.97 -51.20 17.34
C ASP A 318 45.98 -52.66 17.84
N ASN A 319 44.82 -53.18 18.27
CA ASN A 319 44.65 -54.59 18.65
C ASN A 319 44.94 -55.53 17.48
N ALA A 320 44.46 -55.21 16.28
CA ALA A 320 44.73 -56.00 15.08
C ALA A 320 46.22 -56.01 14.73
N ARG A 321 46.91 -54.87 14.82
CA ARG A 321 48.36 -54.78 14.64
C ARG A 321 49.13 -55.60 15.68
N GLN A 322 48.73 -55.54 16.95
CA GLN A 322 49.35 -56.31 18.02
C GLN A 322 49.13 -57.83 17.84
N ALA A 323 47.90 -58.24 17.51
CA ALA A 323 47.57 -59.62 17.21
C ALA A 323 48.35 -60.14 15.99
N ASN A 324 48.54 -59.31 14.97
CA ASN A 324 49.35 -59.64 13.80
C ASN A 324 50.82 -59.91 14.16
N GLN A 325 51.41 -59.08 15.03
CA GLN A 325 52.77 -59.30 15.55
C GLN A 325 52.87 -60.59 16.38
N LEU A 326 51.89 -60.85 17.23
CA LEU A 326 51.86 -62.05 18.06
C LEU A 326 51.70 -63.33 17.21
N ALA A 327 50.85 -63.27 16.18
CA ALA A 327 50.69 -64.34 15.21
C ALA A 327 52.00 -64.59 14.43
N ALA A 328 52.68 -63.54 13.97
CA ALA A 328 53.98 -63.68 13.31
C ALA A 328 55.02 -64.38 14.21
N SER A 329 55.10 -64.00 15.49
CA SER A 329 55.98 -64.66 16.46
C SER A 329 55.59 -66.12 16.72
N ALA A 330 54.29 -66.42 16.83
CA ALA A 330 53.82 -67.79 16.99
C ALA A 330 54.13 -68.66 15.75
N SER A 331 54.04 -68.09 14.55
CA SER A 331 54.43 -68.75 13.30
C SER A 331 55.92 -69.08 13.30
N GLU A 332 56.79 -68.15 13.70
CA GLU A 332 58.22 -68.38 13.80
C GLU A 332 58.56 -69.50 14.81
N VAL A 333 57.89 -69.52 15.97
CA VAL A 333 58.06 -70.60 16.97
C VAL A 333 57.61 -71.94 16.40
N ALA A 334 56.48 -71.97 15.68
CA ALA A 334 55.97 -73.19 15.07
C ALA A 334 56.88 -73.71 13.95
N GLU A 335 57.45 -72.82 13.12
CA GLU A 335 58.44 -73.18 12.09
C GLU A 335 59.71 -73.77 12.71
N ARG A 336 60.26 -73.14 13.75
CA ARG A 336 61.42 -73.68 14.48
C ARG A 336 61.11 -75.03 15.13
N GLY A 337 59.92 -75.19 15.70
CA GLY A 337 59.48 -76.46 16.27
C GLY A 337 59.32 -77.55 15.21
N GLY A 338 58.79 -77.22 14.03
CA GLY A 338 58.74 -78.12 12.88
C GLY A 338 60.13 -78.56 12.40
N ALA A 339 61.09 -77.63 12.35
CA ALA A 339 62.48 -77.95 12.00
C ALA A 339 63.14 -78.90 13.02
N ALA A 340 62.95 -78.66 14.32
CA ALA A 340 63.47 -79.53 15.37
C ALA A 340 62.84 -80.94 15.32
N VAL A 341 61.54 -81.03 15.05
CA VAL A 341 60.85 -82.32 14.85
C VAL A 341 61.41 -83.05 13.63
N SER A 342 61.68 -82.35 12.52
CA SER A 342 62.29 -82.92 11.32
C SER A 342 63.69 -83.49 11.60
N GLU A 343 64.49 -82.83 12.44
CA GLU A 343 65.80 -83.33 12.87
C GLU A 343 65.68 -84.62 13.70
N VAL A 344 64.67 -84.70 14.59
CA VAL A 344 64.39 -85.91 15.37
C VAL A 344 63.98 -87.08 14.48
N VAL A 345 63.15 -86.86 13.44
CA VAL A 345 62.80 -87.91 12.47
C VAL A 345 64.07 -88.44 11.78
N GLY A 346 64.94 -87.55 11.29
CA GLY A 346 66.20 -87.95 10.67
C GLY A 346 67.10 -88.76 11.62
N THR A 347 67.13 -88.39 12.90
CA THR A 347 67.86 -89.15 13.93
C THR A 347 67.25 -90.54 14.17
N MET A 348 65.92 -90.64 14.22
CA MET A 348 65.21 -91.92 14.38
C MET A 348 65.44 -92.84 13.18
N GLU A 349 65.50 -92.31 11.95
CA GLU A 349 65.86 -93.09 10.76
C GLU A 349 67.30 -93.62 10.84
N GLN A 350 68.26 -92.79 11.27
CA GLN A 350 69.65 -93.20 11.47
C GLN A 350 69.80 -94.27 12.57
N ILE A 351 69.05 -94.15 13.68
CA ILE A 351 69.00 -95.16 14.74
C ILE A 351 68.40 -96.46 14.18
N SER A 352 67.29 -96.39 13.46
CA SER A 352 66.64 -97.56 12.85
C SER A 352 67.59 -98.29 11.89
N ALA A 353 68.30 -97.55 11.04
CA ALA A 353 69.31 -98.10 10.13
C ALA A 353 70.48 -98.77 10.90
N SER A 354 70.96 -98.11 11.96
CA SER A 354 72.02 -98.64 12.82
C SER A 354 71.59 -99.92 13.54
N SER A 355 70.37 -99.97 14.08
CA SER A 355 69.80 -101.15 14.72
C SER A 355 69.63 -102.32 13.75
N ARG A 356 69.21 -102.09 12.50
CA ARG A 356 69.17 -103.13 11.47
C ARG A 356 70.55 -103.70 11.17
N LYS A 357 71.56 -102.84 11.05
CA LYS A 357 72.95 -103.25 10.84
C LYS A 357 73.49 -104.08 12.02
N ILE A 358 73.13 -103.72 13.26
CA ILE A 358 73.47 -104.52 14.44
C ILE A 358 72.76 -105.89 14.37
N SER A 359 71.48 -105.95 14.00
CA SER A 359 70.75 -107.22 13.83
C SER A 359 71.40 -108.14 12.80
N GLU A 360 71.92 -107.59 11.70
CA GLU A 360 72.69 -108.33 10.69
C GLU A 360 73.99 -108.90 11.30
N ILE A 361 74.76 -108.08 12.02
CA ILE A 361 75.99 -108.52 12.70
C ILE A 361 75.69 -109.62 13.72
N VAL A 362 74.66 -109.46 14.53
CA VAL A 362 74.25 -110.46 15.53
C VAL A 362 73.82 -111.77 14.85
N SER A 363 73.17 -111.69 13.69
CA SER A 363 72.83 -112.88 12.89
C SER A 363 74.08 -113.59 12.36
N VAL A 364 75.15 -112.85 12.00
CA VAL A 364 76.46 -113.43 11.66
C VAL A 364 77.11 -114.08 12.88
N ILE A 365 77.05 -113.44 14.06
CA ILE A 365 77.59 -114.00 15.32
C ILE A 365 76.88 -115.31 15.70
N ASP A 366 75.55 -115.36 15.59
CA ASP A 366 74.78 -116.60 15.79
C ASP A 366 75.21 -117.68 14.79
N GLY A 367 75.42 -117.32 13.53
CA GLY A 367 75.99 -118.20 12.51
C GLY A 367 77.39 -118.72 12.86
N ILE A 368 78.28 -117.87 13.37
CA ILE A 368 79.63 -118.26 13.84
C ILE A 368 79.52 -119.18 15.06
N ALA A 369 78.64 -118.88 16.00
CA ALA A 369 78.40 -119.71 17.18
C ALA A 369 77.87 -121.09 16.78
N PHE A 370 76.97 -121.16 15.80
CA PHE A 370 76.49 -122.43 15.23
C PHE A 370 77.64 -123.21 14.56
N GLN A 371 78.43 -122.57 13.70
CA GLN A 371 79.60 -123.20 13.07
C GLN A 371 80.60 -123.71 14.11
N THR A 372 80.88 -122.92 15.16
CA THR A 372 81.79 -123.28 16.26
C THR A 372 81.24 -124.46 17.06
N ASN A 373 79.93 -124.52 17.29
CA ASN A 373 79.26 -125.64 17.95
C ASN A 373 79.37 -126.94 17.13
N ILE A 374 79.30 -126.87 15.80
CA ILE A 374 79.52 -128.01 14.89
C ILE A 374 80.99 -128.43 14.86
N LEU A 375 81.93 -127.48 14.78
CA LEU A 375 83.38 -127.75 14.85
C LEU A 375 83.77 -128.41 16.17
N ALA A 376 83.25 -127.91 17.29
CA ALA A 376 83.46 -128.48 18.62
C ALA A 376 82.86 -129.87 18.77
N LEU A 377 81.69 -130.14 18.16
CA LEU A 377 81.13 -131.50 18.09
C LEU A 377 82.06 -132.45 17.34
N ASN A 378 82.52 -132.03 16.15
CA ASN A 378 83.42 -132.83 15.33
C ASN A 378 84.74 -133.11 16.07
N ALA A 379 85.28 -132.12 16.77
CA ALA A 379 86.47 -132.27 17.60
C ALA A 379 86.24 -133.21 18.80
N ALA A 380 85.08 -133.13 19.48
CA ALA A 380 84.73 -134.04 20.57
C ALA A 380 84.58 -135.49 20.10
N VAL A 381 84.02 -135.69 18.90
CA VAL A 381 83.91 -137.02 18.26
C VAL A 381 85.29 -137.58 17.90
N GLU A 382 86.18 -136.77 17.30
CA GLU A 382 87.53 -137.24 16.95
C GLU A 382 88.41 -137.46 18.20
N ALA A 383 88.21 -136.68 19.26
CA ALA A 383 88.85 -136.89 20.56
C ALA A 383 88.37 -138.19 21.24
N ALA A 384 87.09 -138.54 21.13
CA ALA A 384 86.56 -139.84 21.59
C ALA A 384 87.14 -141.01 20.79
N ARG A 385 87.45 -140.79 19.50
CA ARG A 385 88.08 -141.78 18.60
C ARG A 385 89.55 -142.05 18.93
N ALA A 386 90.27 -141.08 19.48
CA ALA A 386 91.68 -141.20 19.90
C ALA A 386 91.88 -141.91 21.26
N GLY A 387 90.81 -142.35 21.94
CA GLY A 387 90.89 -143.12 23.19
C GLY A 387 91.49 -142.34 24.37
N GLU A 388 92.30 -143.00 25.21
CA GLU A 388 92.88 -142.41 26.43
C GLU A 388 93.74 -141.16 26.16
N GLN A 389 94.37 -141.04 24.99
CA GLN A 389 95.20 -139.90 24.60
C GLN A 389 94.38 -138.65 24.23
N GLY A 390 93.09 -138.81 23.91
CA GLY A 390 92.19 -137.74 23.51
C GLY A 390 91.41 -137.08 24.65
N LYS A 391 91.52 -137.59 25.89
CA LYS A 391 90.70 -137.11 27.04
C LYS A 391 90.82 -135.61 27.30
N GLY A 392 92.04 -135.05 27.24
CA GLY A 392 92.25 -133.61 27.39
C GLY A 392 91.60 -132.79 26.28
N PHE A 393 91.66 -133.27 25.03
CA PHE A 393 91.02 -132.63 23.88
C PHE A 393 89.50 -132.72 23.92
N ALA A 394 88.93 -133.83 24.42
CA ALA A 394 87.49 -134.00 24.56
C ALA A 394 86.88 -133.01 25.57
N VAL A 395 87.58 -132.73 26.69
CA VAL A 395 87.16 -131.73 27.68
C VAL A 395 87.20 -130.32 27.07
N VAL A 396 88.28 -129.97 26.36
CA VAL A 396 88.37 -128.68 25.67
C VAL A 396 87.28 -128.54 24.59
N ALA A 397 87.01 -129.58 23.81
CA ALA A 397 85.94 -129.58 22.81
C ALA A 397 84.55 -129.43 23.45
N GLY A 398 84.30 -130.07 24.60
CA GLY A 398 83.08 -129.89 25.39
C GLY A 398 82.91 -128.46 25.91
N GLU A 399 83.99 -127.85 26.41
CA GLU A 399 83.98 -126.46 26.89
C GLU A 399 83.77 -125.46 25.75
N VAL A 400 84.42 -125.66 24.59
CA VAL A 400 84.21 -124.86 23.38
C VAL A 400 82.76 -124.99 22.87
N ARG A 401 82.17 -126.18 22.94
CA ARG A 401 80.76 -126.41 22.58
C ARG A 401 79.82 -125.67 23.53
N ALA A 402 80.05 -125.77 24.84
CA ALA A 402 79.25 -125.06 25.84
C ALA A 402 79.35 -123.53 25.66
N LEU A 403 80.55 -123.02 25.35
CA LEU A 403 80.77 -121.60 25.04
C LEU A 403 80.06 -121.16 23.76
N ALA A 404 80.06 -122.00 22.72
CA ALA A 404 79.36 -121.75 21.47
C ALA A 404 77.83 -121.73 21.66
N GLN A 405 77.27 -122.66 22.45
CA GLN A 405 75.84 -122.65 22.80
C GLN A 405 75.46 -121.42 23.63
N ARG A 406 76.29 -121.02 24.61
CA ARG A 406 76.11 -119.77 25.36
C ARG A 406 76.18 -118.54 24.44
N SER A 407 77.08 -118.53 23.46
CA SER A 407 77.20 -117.43 22.49
C SER A 407 75.98 -117.33 21.57
N ALA A 408 75.45 -118.47 21.10
CA ALA A 408 74.23 -118.50 20.29
C ALA A 408 73.00 -118.02 21.08
N GLN A 409 72.86 -118.46 22.34
CA GLN A 409 71.78 -118.00 23.22
C GLN A 409 71.86 -116.49 23.48
N ALA A 410 73.05 -115.97 23.79
CA ALA A 410 73.28 -114.53 23.97
C ALA A 410 73.01 -113.75 22.68
N ALA A 411 73.42 -114.26 21.52
CA ALA A 411 73.12 -113.63 20.22
C ALA A 411 71.60 -113.58 19.97
N LYS A 412 70.85 -114.63 20.29
CA LYS A 412 69.39 -114.66 20.16
C LYS A 412 68.69 -113.66 21.09
N GLU A 413 69.16 -113.52 22.33
CA GLU A 413 68.65 -112.53 23.28
C GLU A 413 68.93 -111.09 22.81
N ILE A 414 70.15 -110.81 22.32
CA ILE A 414 70.50 -109.52 21.73
C ILE A 414 69.63 -109.24 20.51
N LYS A 415 69.41 -110.23 19.63
CA LYS A 415 68.55 -110.08 18.45
C LYS A 415 67.13 -109.69 18.84
N GLY A 416 66.54 -110.34 19.85
CA GLY A 416 65.21 -109.98 20.37
C GLY A 416 65.15 -108.54 20.92
N LEU A 417 66.17 -108.08 21.64
CA LEU A 417 66.26 -106.70 22.13
C LEU A 417 66.40 -105.68 20.99
N ILE A 418 67.12 -106.03 19.92
CA ILE A 418 67.26 -105.18 18.74
C ILE A 418 65.96 -105.11 17.95
N GLU A 419 65.25 -106.23 17.77
CA GLU A 419 63.93 -106.26 17.13
C GLU A 419 62.91 -105.41 17.91
N ASP A 420 62.88 -105.51 19.25
CA ASP A 420 62.06 -104.64 20.11
C ASP A 420 62.45 -103.17 19.98
N SER A 421 63.75 -102.86 19.93
CA SER A 421 64.25 -101.49 19.73
C SER A 421 63.86 -100.92 18.36
N VAL A 422 63.96 -101.69 17.28
CA VAL A 422 63.53 -101.28 15.93
C VAL A 422 62.03 -101.00 15.91
N SER A 423 61.22 -101.84 16.56
CA SER A 423 59.77 -101.64 16.68
C SER A 423 59.44 -100.34 17.42
N LYS A 424 60.07 -100.10 18.57
CA LYS A 424 59.89 -98.87 19.37
C LYS A 424 60.35 -97.61 18.65
N VAL A 425 61.48 -97.66 17.94
CA VAL A 425 61.97 -96.56 17.10
C VAL A 425 61.02 -96.30 15.93
N GLY A 426 60.45 -97.35 15.32
CA GLY A 426 59.43 -97.21 14.28
C GLY A 426 58.15 -96.52 14.78
N ALA A 427 57.64 -96.94 15.93
CA ALA A 427 56.49 -96.29 16.58
C ALA A 427 56.79 -94.83 16.97
N GLY A 428 57.99 -94.58 17.51
CA GLY A 428 58.46 -93.23 17.83
C GLY A 428 58.57 -92.34 16.60
N SER A 429 59.13 -92.85 15.49
CA SER A 429 59.23 -92.13 14.23
C SER A 429 57.85 -91.72 13.71
N GLN A 430 56.87 -92.64 13.72
CA GLN A 430 55.50 -92.33 13.30
C GLN A 430 54.83 -91.27 14.19
N GLN A 431 55.08 -91.29 15.50
CA GLN A 431 54.54 -90.29 16.42
C GLN A 431 55.15 -88.89 16.18
N VAL A 432 56.45 -88.83 15.92
CA VAL A 432 57.18 -87.59 15.61
C VAL A 432 56.76 -87.05 14.24
N GLU A 433 56.56 -87.90 13.24
CA GLU A 433 56.06 -87.52 11.91
C GLU A 433 54.66 -86.88 12.00
N ARG A 434 53.75 -87.48 12.79
CA ARG A 434 52.43 -86.87 13.09
C ARG A 434 52.57 -85.52 13.79
N ALA A 435 53.46 -85.41 14.78
CA ALA A 435 53.73 -84.14 15.45
C ALA A 435 54.22 -83.08 14.45
N GLY A 436 55.08 -83.46 13.49
CA GLY A 436 55.56 -82.59 12.42
C GLY A 436 54.44 -82.09 11.51
N ALA A 437 53.52 -82.98 11.12
CA ALA A 437 52.34 -82.61 10.35
C ALA A 437 51.44 -81.61 11.12
N THR A 438 51.22 -81.84 12.43
CA THR A 438 50.45 -80.91 13.27
C THR A 438 51.12 -79.53 13.37
N MET A 439 52.46 -79.47 13.42
CA MET A 439 53.18 -78.18 13.40
C MET A 439 52.96 -77.42 12.09
N GLN A 440 52.91 -78.12 10.94
CA GLN A 440 52.60 -77.49 9.65
C GLN A 440 51.15 -76.96 9.60
N GLU A 441 50.19 -77.70 10.17
CA GLU A 441 48.80 -77.23 10.31
C GLU A 441 48.67 -76.00 11.20
N ILE A 442 49.47 -75.92 12.28
CA ILE A 442 49.56 -74.74 13.14
C ILE A 442 50.08 -73.55 12.34
N VAL A 443 51.20 -73.68 11.62
CA VAL A 443 51.75 -72.60 10.78
C VAL A 443 50.71 -72.11 9.77
N ALA A 444 50.03 -73.02 9.07
CA ALA A 444 48.99 -72.66 8.11
C ALA A 444 47.81 -71.93 8.78
N SER A 445 47.43 -72.31 10.00
CA SER A 445 46.34 -71.67 10.74
C SER A 445 46.72 -70.30 11.27
N VAL A 446 47.95 -70.14 11.79
CA VAL A 446 48.47 -68.86 12.25
C VAL A 446 48.64 -67.87 11.08
N LYS A 447 49.03 -68.36 9.91
CA LYS A 447 49.07 -67.54 8.69
C LYS A 447 47.69 -67.00 8.31
N ARG A 448 46.64 -67.83 8.38
CA ARG A 448 45.25 -67.35 8.18
C ARG A 448 44.84 -66.30 9.21
N VAL A 449 45.24 -66.43 10.47
CA VAL A 449 44.99 -65.40 11.50
C VAL A 449 45.70 -64.09 11.14
N THR A 450 46.95 -64.16 10.67
CA THR A 450 47.73 -63.01 10.20
C THR A 450 47.03 -62.28 9.05
N ASP A 451 46.52 -63.03 8.06
CA ASP A 451 45.77 -62.46 6.93
C ASP A 451 44.49 -61.74 7.41
N ILE A 452 43.71 -62.37 8.30
CA ILE A 452 42.48 -61.77 8.87
C ILE A 452 42.82 -60.50 9.67
N MET A 453 43.89 -60.51 10.47
CA MET A 453 44.31 -59.32 11.22
C MET A 453 44.74 -58.18 10.27
N GLY A 454 45.37 -58.50 9.14
CA GLY A 454 45.67 -57.55 8.08
C GLY A 454 44.41 -56.91 7.49
N GLU A 455 43.40 -57.72 7.18
CA GLU A 455 42.10 -57.24 6.68
C GLU A 455 41.38 -56.35 7.72
N ILE A 456 41.37 -56.74 9.00
CA ILE A 456 40.75 -55.94 10.08
C ILE A 456 41.48 -54.60 10.25
N SER A 457 42.81 -54.58 10.21
CA SER A 457 43.58 -53.34 10.29
C SER A 457 43.24 -52.40 9.14
N ALA A 458 43.18 -52.92 7.90
CA ALA A 458 42.84 -52.11 6.72
C ALA A 458 41.39 -51.58 6.80
N ALA A 459 40.43 -52.42 7.18
CA ALA A 459 39.04 -52.02 7.37
C ALA A 459 38.87 -50.97 8.47
N SER A 460 39.63 -51.09 9.58
CA SER A 460 39.61 -50.13 10.68
C SER A 460 40.19 -48.77 10.25
N GLU A 461 41.23 -48.77 9.43
CA GLU A 461 41.80 -47.53 8.86
C GLU A 461 40.82 -46.82 7.91
N GLU A 462 40.09 -47.58 7.09
CA GLU A 462 39.01 -47.04 6.25
C GLU A 462 37.84 -46.49 7.08
N GLN A 463 37.42 -47.21 8.13
CA GLN A 463 36.40 -46.75 9.07
C GLN A 463 36.82 -45.46 9.78
N SER A 464 38.08 -45.34 10.22
CA SER A 464 38.60 -44.13 10.85
C SER A 464 38.50 -42.92 9.91
N SER A 465 38.88 -43.09 8.64
CA SER A 465 38.74 -42.04 7.61
C SER A 465 37.27 -41.67 7.36
N GLY A 466 36.38 -42.67 7.34
CA GLY A 466 34.94 -42.45 7.23
C GLY A 466 34.36 -41.67 8.42
N ILE A 467 34.81 -41.99 9.64
CA ILE A 467 34.43 -41.29 10.86
C ILE A 467 34.91 -39.84 10.83
N ASP A 468 36.13 -39.56 10.38
CA ASP A 468 36.62 -38.18 10.22
C ASP A 468 35.80 -37.35 9.22
N GLN A 469 35.25 -38.00 8.19
CA GLN A 469 34.36 -37.34 7.24
C GLN A 469 32.98 -37.05 7.86
N VAL A 470 32.44 -37.99 8.63
CA VAL A 470 31.19 -37.80 9.38
C VAL A 470 31.35 -36.70 10.44
N ASN A 471 32.46 -36.67 11.17
CA ASN A 471 32.72 -35.67 12.19
C ASN A 471 32.76 -34.24 11.59
N ARG A 472 33.38 -34.08 10.41
CA ARG A 472 33.33 -32.82 9.64
C ARG A 472 31.90 -32.43 9.25
N ALA A 473 31.08 -33.39 8.84
CA ALA A 473 29.68 -33.14 8.50
C ALA A 473 28.85 -32.73 9.74
N VAL A 474 29.08 -33.37 10.89
CA VAL A 474 28.45 -33.01 12.17
C VAL A 474 28.87 -31.61 12.60
N SER A 475 30.14 -31.25 12.48
CA SER A 475 30.63 -29.89 12.76
C SER A 475 29.97 -28.83 11.87
N GLN A 476 29.77 -29.13 10.59
CA GLN A 476 29.06 -28.23 9.68
C GLN A 476 27.56 -28.13 10.01
N MET A 477 26.93 -29.23 10.43
CA MET A 477 25.54 -29.21 10.90
C MET A 477 25.40 -28.37 12.16
N ASP A 478 26.37 -28.42 13.08
CA ASP A 478 26.40 -27.57 14.28
C ASP A 478 26.49 -26.07 13.92
N GLU A 479 27.37 -25.69 12.99
CA GLU A 479 27.47 -24.30 12.51
C GLU A 479 26.14 -23.80 11.93
N VAL A 480 25.45 -24.63 11.13
CA VAL A 480 24.12 -24.29 10.59
C VAL A 480 23.05 -24.24 11.69
N THR A 481 23.11 -25.14 12.68
CA THR A 481 22.21 -25.11 13.85
C THR A 481 22.37 -23.81 14.64
N GLN A 482 23.61 -23.37 14.89
CA GLN A 482 23.88 -22.09 15.55
C GLN A 482 23.40 -20.89 14.71
N GLN A 483 23.61 -20.94 13.39
CA GLN A 483 23.08 -19.91 12.49
C GLN A 483 21.56 -19.87 12.49
N ASN A 484 20.89 -21.02 12.55
CA ASN A 484 19.44 -21.11 12.67
C ASN A 484 18.96 -20.50 14.00
N ALA A 485 19.67 -20.73 15.11
CA ALA A 485 19.34 -20.12 16.39
C ALA A 485 19.43 -18.58 16.32
N ALA A 486 20.49 -18.04 15.71
CA ALA A 486 20.62 -16.60 15.48
C ALA A 486 19.51 -16.04 14.58
N LEU A 487 19.17 -16.74 13.49
CA LEU A 487 18.07 -16.37 12.58
C LEU A 487 16.71 -16.40 13.27
N VAL A 488 16.50 -17.35 14.19
CA VAL A 488 15.31 -17.41 15.03
C VAL A 488 15.25 -16.18 15.94
N GLU A 489 16.33 -15.78 16.61
CA GLU A 489 16.33 -14.55 17.42
C GLU A 489 16.03 -13.30 16.57
N GLU A 490 16.67 -13.17 15.40
CA GLU A 490 16.41 -12.06 14.47
C GLU A 490 14.96 -12.03 13.99
N ALA A 491 14.39 -13.19 13.64
CA ALA A 491 13.00 -13.31 13.21
C ALA A 491 12.01 -12.97 14.33
N ALA A 492 12.31 -13.36 15.58
CA ALA A 492 11.51 -12.99 16.75
C ALA A 492 11.51 -11.47 16.95
N ALA A 493 12.68 -10.85 16.88
CA ALA A 493 12.83 -9.39 17.00
C ALA A 493 12.08 -8.65 15.87
N ALA A 494 12.19 -9.14 14.63
CA ALA A 494 11.48 -8.58 13.49
C ALA A 494 9.96 -8.71 13.63
N ALA A 495 9.45 -9.88 14.04
CA ALA A 495 8.02 -10.10 14.29
C ALA A 495 7.49 -9.19 15.41
N GLY A 496 8.26 -9.02 16.50
CA GLY A 496 7.93 -8.09 17.58
C GLY A 496 7.87 -6.64 17.10
N SER A 497 8.83 -6.20 16.28
CA SER A 497 8.84 -4.87 15.67
C SER A 497 7.64 -4.64 14.74
N LEU A 498 7.29 -5.63 13.91
CA LEU A 498 6.10 -5.56 13.05
C LEU A 498 4.81 -5.45 13.86
N GLN A 499 4.69 -6.19 14.97
CA GLN A 499 3.55 -6.11 15.86
C GLN A 499 3.45 -4.72 16.52
N GLU A 500 4.58 -4.16 16.97
CA GLU A 500 4.59 -2.81 17.55
C GLU A 500 4.25 -1.73 16.50
N GLN A 501 4.74 -1.86 15.27
CA GLN A 501 4.38 -0.97 14.16
C GLN A 501 2.90 -1.07 13.77
N ALA A 502 2.36 -2.28 13.71
CA ALA A 502 0.95 -2.52 13.45
C ALA A 502 0.08 -1.90 14.56
N GLN A 503 0.45 -2.08 15.82
CA GLN A 503 -0.23 -1.46 16.96
C GLN A 503 -0.20 0.08 16.88
N ARG A 504 0.96 0.67 16.60
CA ARG A 504 1.09 2.13 16.39
C ARG A 504 0.21 2.63 15.23
N LEU A 505 0.19 1.90 14.12
CA LEU A 505 -0.69 2.23 12.99
C LEU A 505 -2.17 2.10 13.37
N ALA A 506 -2.55 1.06 14.13
CA ALA A 506 -3.91 0.90 14.64
C ALA A 506 -4.33 2.11 15.48
N GLU A 507 -3.47 2.59 16.38
CA GLU A 507 -3.72 3.75 17.23
C GLU A 507 -3.86 5.05 16.42
N VAL A 508 -2.97 5.28 15.44
CA VAL A 508 -3.06 6.46 14.55
C VAL A 508 -4.35 6.43 13.74
N VAL A 509 -4.74 5.25 13.24
CA VAL A 509 -5.97 5.09 12.44
C VAL A 509 -7.23 5.01 13.32
N ALA A 510 -7.10 4.79 14.63
CA ALA A 510 -8.21 4.77 15.58
C ALA A 510 -8.87 6.15 15.73
N VAL A 511 -8.11 7.24 15.55
CA VAL A 511 -8.64 8.61 15.58
C VAL A 511 -9.75 8.82 14.55
N PHE A 512 -9.65 8.14 13.39
CA PHE A 512 -10.65 8.24 12.33
C PHE A 512 -11.89 7.41 12.65
N LYS A 513 -13.05 8.05 12.80
CA LYS A 513 -14.33 7.39 13.09
C LYS A 513 -15.03 7.03 11.79
N ILE A 514 -15.33 5.75 11.60
CA ILE A 514 -16.07 5.22 10.45
C ILE A 514 -17.28 4.43 10.96
N ASN A 515 -18.39 4.46 10.22
CA ASN A 515 -19.54 3.61 10.51
C ASN A 515 -19.18 2.16 10.16
N ALA A 516 -18.85 1.35 11.17
CA ALA A 516 -18.64 -0.08 11.00
C ALA A 516 -19.98 -0.75 10.67
N GLY A 517 -20.22 -1.02 9.38
CA GLY A 517 -21.40 -1.78 8.93
C GLY A 517 -22.25 -1.16 7.82
N GLU A 518 -21.99 0.09 7.40
CA GLU A 518 -22.60 0.60 6.15
C GLU A 518 -21.80 0.06 4.96
N VAL A 519 -22.20 -1.12 4.47
CA VAL A 519 -21.86 -1.56 3.12
C VAL A 519 -22.45 -0.51 2.18
N ILE A 520 -21.62 0.41 1.69
CA ILE A 520 -22.00 1.33 0.63
C ILE A 520 -22.10 0.48 -0.64
N GLU A 521 -23.26 -0.17 -0.84
CA GLU A 521 -23.62 -0.81 -2.10
C GLU A 521 -23.72 0.28 -3.16
N VAL A 522 -22.66 0.44 -3.95
CA VAL A 522 -22.74 1.14 -5.23
C VAL A 522 -23.31 0.13 -6.23
N PRO A 523 -24.43 0.42 -6.92
CA PRO A 523 -24.97 -0.47 -7.93
C PRO A 523 -23.90 -0.75 -9.00
N ALA A 524 -23.61 -2.02 -9.24
CA ALA A 524 -22.61 -2.52 -10.21
C ALA A 524 -22.82 -2.04 -11.67
N GLN A 525 -23.92 -1.32 -11.95
CA GLN A 525 -24.27 -0.79 -13.26
C GLN A 525 -23.36 0.37 -13.72
N GLN A 526 -22.67 1.07 -12.81
CA GLN A 526 -21.78 2.18 -13.20
C GLN A 526 -20.38 1.75 -13.64
N LEU A 527 -19.88 0.59 -13.20
CA LEU A 527 -18.58 0.04 -13.64
C LEU A 527 -18.67 -0.72 -14.97
N ALA A 528 -19.88 -1.12 -15.40
CA ALA A 528 -20.09 -1.84 -16.65
C ALA A 528 -20.08 -0.94 -17.90
N ARG A 529 -20.24 0.39 -17.76
CA ARG A 529 -20.32 1.33 -18.90
C ARG A 529 -18.97 1.75 -19.47
N GLU A 530 -17.86 1.57 -18.74
CA GLU A 530 -16.52 1.96 -19.22
C GLU A 530 -15.73 0.82 -19.89
N ARG A 531 -16.26 -0.41 -19.91
CA ARG A 531 -15.59 -1.59 -20.54
C ARG A 531 -16.15 -1.99 -21.92
N SER A 532 -16.73 -1.06 -22.67
CA SER A 532 -17.07 -1.32 -24.07
C SER A 532 -15.89 -0.99 -24.99
N ALA A 533 -14.91 -1.90 -25.04
CA ALA A 533 -13.94 -1.96 -26.14
C ALA A 533 -14.61 -2.58 -27.39
N PRO A 534 -14.24 -2.18 -28.62
CA PRO A 534 -14.87 -2.68 -29.83
C PRO A 534 -14.48 -4.15 -30.10
N ARG A 535 -15.48 -5.02 -30.24
CA ARG A 535 -15.31 -6.42 -30.68
C ARG A 535 -14.88 -6.44 -32.15
N MET A 536 -13.69 -6.98 -32.43
CA MET A 536 -13.32 -7.41 -33.79
C MET A 536 -14.19 -8.61 -34.24
N PRO A 537 -14.49 -8.76 -35.54
CA PRO A 537 -15.25 -9.89 -36.05
C PRO A 537 -14.39 -11.15 -36.12
N ALA A 538 -14.94 -12.30 -35.71
CA ALA A 538 -14.34 -13.62 -35.88
C ALA A 538 -14.44 -14.11 -37.34
N PRO A 539 -13.49 -14.93 -37.82
CA PRO A 539 -13.47 -15.42 -39.20
C PRO A 539 -14.45 -16.58 -39.41
N ARG A 540 -15.05 -16.63 -40.61
CA ARG A 540 -15.93 -17.72 -41.08
C ARG A 540 -15.15 -19.03 -41.29
N PRO A 541 -15.73 -20.21 -41.01
CA PRO A 541 -15.13 -21.48 -41.38
C PRO A 541 -15.44 -21.83 -42.85
N ALA A 542 -14.44 -22.40 -43.52
CA ALA A 542 -14.57 -22.97 -44.86
C ALA A 542 -15.25 -24.36 -44.79
N ALA A 543 -16.07 -24.64 -45.79
CA ALA A 543 -16.72 -25.94 -46.00
C ALA A 543 -15.74 -26.98 -46.55
N GLY A 544 -15.94 -28.24 -46.16
CA GLY A 544 -15.28 -29.42 -46.72
C GLY A 544 -15.93 -30.70 -46.19
N ASP A 545 -16.53 -31.45 -47.12
CA ASP A 545 -17.39 -32.63 -47.00
C ASP A 545 -16.87 -33.82 -46.15
N HIS A 546 -17.77 -34.50 -45.44
CA HIS A 546 -18.29 -35.84 -45.80
C HIS A 546 -19.17 -36.43 -44.68
N ALA A 547 -20.00 -37.39 -45.07
CA ALA A 547 -21.28 -37.75 -44.49
C ALA A 547 -21.25 -38.87 -43.42
N GLU A 548 -22.35 -38.90 -42.65
CA GLU A 548 -23.24 -40.06 -42.46
C GLU A 548 -23.39 -40.65 -41.03
N ALA A 549 -24.67 -40.74 -40.65
CA ALA A 549 -25.37 -41.66 -39.74
C ALA A 549 -25.42 -41.46 -38.19
N ALA A 550 -26.65 -41.19 -37.76
CA ALA A 550 -27.44 -41.92 -36.75
C ALA A 550 -27.46 -41.48 -35.25
N GLU A 551 -28.56 -40.80 -34.91
CA GLU A 551 -29.57 -41.12 -33.89
C GLU A 551 -29.24 -41.30 -32.37
N ALA A 552 -29.82 -40.37 -31.58
CA ALA A 552 -30.48 -40.50 -30.25
C ALA A 552 -29.64 -40.66 -28.95
N PRO A 553 -30.22 -40.44 -27.75
CA PRO A 553 -30.85 -39.20 -27.27
C PRO A 553 -30.33 -38.75 -25.87
N ALA A 554 -30.89 -37.63 -25.39
CA ALA A 554 -30.59 -36.88 -24.18
C ALA A 554 -30.66 -37.63 -22.84
N GLN A 555 -29.88 -37.19 -21.84
CA GLN A 555 -30.36 -37.00 -20.46
C GLN A 555 -29.40 -36.18 -19.57
N GLN A 556 -30.01 -35.38 -18.70
CA GLN A 556 -29.42 -34.54 -17.65
C GLN A 556 -28.77 -35.37 -16.53
N ALA A 557 -27.75 -34.82 -15.88
CA ALA A 557 -27.30 -35.32 -14.58
C ALA A 557 -26.91 -34.16 -13.64
N GLU A 558 -27.58 -34.16 -12.51
CA GLU A 558 -27.46 -33.34 -11.32
C GLU A 558 -26.36 -33.89 -10.37
N ALA A 559 -25.87 -33.03 -9.48
CA ALA A 559 -24.74 -33.27 -8.58
C ALA A 559 -25.01 -34.30 -7.46
N PRO A 560 -23.96 -34.76 -6.74
CA PRO A 560 -24.14 -35.13 -5.34
C PRO A 560 -23.07 -34.59 -4.37
N ALA A 561 -23.51 -34.45 -3.11
CA ALA A 561 -22.71 -34.21 -1.91
C ALA A 561 -22.36 -35.55 -1.19
N PRO A 562 -21.39 -35.58 -0.25
CA PRO A 562 -20.78 -36.83 0.24
C PRO A 562 -21.28 -37.27 1.62
N LYS A 563 -21.17 -38.58 1.92
CA LYS A 563 -21.10 -39.13 3.28
C LYS A 563 -20.12 -40.31 3.35
N LEU A 564 -19.24 -40.24 4.35
CA LEU A 564 -18.29 -41.27 4.78
C LEU A 564 -18.99 -42.45 5.48
N ALA A 565 -18.47 -43.67 5.29
CA ALA A 565 -18.37 -44.69 6.34
C ALA A 565 -17.34 -45.79 5.99
N ALA A 566 -16.43 -46.01 6.95
CA ALA A 566 -15.80 -47.25 7.42
C ALA A 566 -15.02 -48.19 6.44
N LEU A 567 -13.71 -48.32 6.71
CA LEU A 567 -12.95 -49.54 6.42
C LEU A 567 -12.23 -50.01 7.69
N ALA A 568 -12.33 -51.33 7.91
CA ALA A 568 -11.82 -52.08 9.03
C ALA A 568 -10.39 -52.60 8.79
N GLN A 569 -9.80 -53.02 9.91
CA GLN A 569 -8.42 -53.47 10.16
C GLN A 569 -7.99 -54.73 9.39
N ALA A 570 -6.69 -54.84 9.10
CA ALA A 570 -5.93 -56.11 9.16
C ALA A 570 -4.41 -55.85 9.24
N GLU A 571 -3.77 -56.50 10.21
CA GLU A 571 -2.34 -56.45 10.57
C GLU A 571 -1.47 -57.52 9.84
N PRO A 572 -0.11 -57.51 9.99
CA PRO A 572 0.88 -58.00 9.00
C PRO A 572 1.69 -59.25 9.42
N LYS A 573 2.53 -59.83 8.52
CA LYS A 573 3.83 -60.55 8.83
C LYS A 573 4.61 -61.12 7.59
N PRO A 574 5.88 -61.65 7.68
CA PRO A 574 7.09 -61.06 7.06
C PRO A 574 8.09 -62.03 6.31
N ALA A 575 9.30 -61.51 5.98
CA ALA A 575 10.61 -62.16 5.65
C ALA A 575 10.75 -62.91 4.28
N ALA A 576 11.89 -63.02 3.56
CA ALA A 576 13.32 -63.04 3.89
C ALA A 576 14.28 -62.86 2.66
N SER A 577 15.57 -62.57 2.97
CA SER A 577 16.86 -63.07 2.39
C SER A 577 17.41 -62.73 0.97
N ARG A 578 18.63 -62.13 1.03
CA ARG A 578 19.79 -61.90 0.09
C ARG A 578 20.26 -63.12 -0.79
N PRO A 579 21.40 -63.07 -1.53
CA PRO A 579 21.84 -62.18 -2.64
C PRO A 579 22.52 -62.96 -3.82
N ALA A 580 22.90 -62.30 -4.93
CA ALA A 580 23.91 -62.82 -5.88
C ALA A 580 24.65 -61.72 -6.69
N ARG A 581 25.99 -61.82 -6.72
CA ARG A 581 26.98 -61.29 -7.70
C ARG A 581 27.61 -62.53 -8.39
N PRO A 582 28.47 -62.51 -9.45
CA PRO A 582 29.48 -61.50 -9.87
C PRO A 582 29.56 -61.25 -11.41
N ALA A 583 30.36 -60.32 -11.99
CA ALA A 583 31.75 -60.50 -12.49
C ALA A 583 32.16 -59.19 -13.25
N ALA A 584 33.30 -58.52 -12.98
CA ALA A 584 34.66 -58.66 -13.54
C ALA A 584 34.91 -58.05 -14.95
N ALA A 585 35.74 -56.98 -15.04
CA ALA A 585 36.85 -56.78 -16.00
C ALA A 585 37.47 -55.36 -15.91
N LYS A 586 38.82 -55.28 -15.90
CA LYS A 586 39.71 -54.09 -15.93
C LYS A 586 40.17 -53.81 -17.40
N PRO A 587 41.22 -52.99 -17.68
CA PRO A 587 41.43 -51.54 -17.48
C PRO A 587 41.94 -50.83 -18.78
N ALA A 588 42.12 -49.51 -18.77
CA ALA A 588 43.03 -48.84 -19.73
C ALA A 588 43.70 -47.59 -19.14
N MET A 589 44.99 -47.50 -19.44
CA MET A 589 45.97 -46.46 -19.09
C MET A 589 45.73 -45.13 -19.82
N SER A 590 46.29 -44.03 -19.29
CA SER A 590 47.44 -43.33 -19.90
C SER A 590 47.50 -41.84 -19.54
N ALA A 591 48.68 -41.44 -19.03
CA ALA A 591 49.45 -40.20 -19.29
C ALA A 591 48.78 -38.82 -19.10
N ALA A 592 49.48 -37.72 -18.79
CA ALA A 592 50.77 -37.41 -18.21
C ALA A 592 50.87 -35.87 -18.17
N ARG A 593 51.67 -35.39 -17.21
CA ARG A 593 52.59 -34.23 -17.31
C ARG A 593 52.03 -32.79 -17.19
N ALA A 594 52.61 -32.10 -16.21
CA ALA A 594 52.54 -30.69 -15.85
C ALA A 594 53.50 -29.79 -16.68
N PRO A 595 53.98 -28.62 -16.20
CA PRO A 595 53.36 -27.28 -16.15
C PRO A 595 54.23 -26.21 -16.86
N ARG A 596 53.81 -24.93 -16.95
CA ARG A 596 54.72 -23.73 -16.88
C ARG A 596 54.05 -22.34 -17.01
N ARG A 597 54.39 -21.48 -16.02
CA ARG A 597 54.76 -20.04 -16.01
C ARG A 597 54.74 -19.19 -17.30
N ALA A 598 54.28 -17.93 -17.17
CA ALA A 598 54.99 -16.63 -17.36
C ALA A 598 53.93 -15.50 -17.56
N ALA A 599 53.82 -14.44 -16.74
CA ALA A 599 54.67 -13.26 -16.52
C ALA A 599 54.40 -12.06 -17.48
N SER A 600 54.58 -10.85 -16.92
CA SER A 600 54.62 -9.48 -17.51
C SER A 600 53.25 -8.77 -17.70
N ARG A 601 52.93 -7.71 -16.96
CA ARG A 601 53.48 -6.33 -16.80
C ARG A 601 52.73 -5.33 -17.69
N THR A 602 52.03 -4.38 -17.06
CA THR A 602 52.04 -2.95 -17.43
C THR A 602 51.78 -2.11 -16.19
N ALA A 603 52.62 -1.09 -16.04
CA ALA A 603 52.57 -0.06 -15.01
C ALA A 603 51.72 1.12 -15.50
N ASN A 604 51.09 1.85 -14.58
CA ASN A 604 51.38 3.28 -14.48
C ASN A 604 51.01 3.84 -13.10
N ALA A 605 51.89 4.70 -12.61
CA ALA A 605 51.88 5.36 -11.32
C ALA A 605 51.07 6.67 -11.36
N THR A 606 50.64 7.15 -10.19
CA THR A 606 50.83 8.55 -9.79
C THR A 606 50.72 8.68 -8.27
N ASP A 607 51.72 9.37 -7.73
CA ASP A 607 52.00 9.64 -6.33
C ASP A 607 51.03 10.64 -5.67
N ALA A 608 50.78 10.46 -4.37
CA ALA A 608 50.86 11.54 -3.37
C ALA A 608 50.91 10.96 -1.94
N LYS A 609 51.81 11.51 -1.12
CA LYS A 609 52.19 11.13 0.26
C LYS A 609 52.04 12.42 1.14
N PRO A 610 52.32 12.42 2.46
CA PRO A 610 51.52 11.94 3.60
C PRO A 610 51.22 13.04 4.65
N ALA A 611 50.39 12.73 5.66
CA ALA A 611 50.40 13.40 6.96
C ALA A 611 50.07 12.42 8.11
N ALA A 612 50.58 12.71 9.31
CA ALA A 612 50.94 11.74 10.34
C ALA A 612 50.03 11.71 11.59
N ARG A 613 50.03 10.54 12.25
CA ARG A 613 49.96 10.22 13.71
C ARG A 613 48.73 10.59 14.56
N ARG A 614 48.14 9.55 15.17
CA ARG A 614 47.96 9.40 16.65
C ARG A 614 47.78 7.91 17.03
N PRO A 615 48.41 7.40 18.13
CA PRO A 615 48.20 6.05 18.65
C PRO A 615 47.06 5.98 19.69
N PRO A 616 46.55 4.78 20.05
CA PRO A 616 45.45 4.62 21.01
C PRO A 616 45.94 4.74 22.47
N PRO A 617 45.07 5.14 23.42
CA PRO A 617 45.42 5.11 24.84
C PRO A 617 45.25 3.71 25.43
N SER A 618 46.14 3.42 26.38
CA SER A 618 46.29 2.22 27.20
C SER A 618 45.36 2.19 28.40
N ASP A 619 45.11 0.97 28.88
CA ASP A 619 44.57 0.65 30.20
C ASP A 619 45.49 1.09 31.36
N ASP A 620 44.90 1.04 32.56
CA ASP A 620 45.39 1.26 33.92
C ASP A 620 45.30 2.69 34.50
N ASP A 621 44.28 2.91 35.35
CA ASP A 621 44.55 3.27 36.75
C ASP A 621 43.33 3.04 37.66
N TRP A 622 43.60 2.31 38.74
CA TRP A 622 42.81 2.15 39.94
C TRP A 622 42.92 3.40 40.83
N GLU A 623 41.84 3.85 41.47
CA GLU A 623 41.80 4.21 42.91
C GLU A 623 40.41 4.67 43.39
N SER A 624 39.88 3.91 44.39
CA SER A 624 39.07 4.28 45.56
C SER A 624 37.91 5.31 45.46
N PHE A 625 36.67 4.86 45.69
CA PHE A 625 36.04 4.75 47.03
C PHE A 625 34.73 3.93 46.97
#